data_AF-A0AAV8YQT2-F1
#
_entry.id   AF-A0AAV8YQT2-F1
#
_cell.length_a   1.000
_cell.length_b   1.000
_cell.length_c   1.000
_cell.angle_alpha   90.00
_cell.angle_beta   90.00
_cell.angle_gamma   90.00
#
_symmetry.space_group_name_H-M   'P 1'
#
loop_
_entity.id
_entity.type
_entity.pdbx_description
1 polymer ?
#
loop_
_entity_poly.entity_id
_entity_poly.type
_entity_poly.pdbx_seq_one_letter_code
_entity_poly.pdbx_strand_id
1 'polypeptide(L)'
;MGRRYYCDYCDKTFIDDLEARKKHLQSAHHIKLRNLHYEYCRDPETVLREELLKIPCRRFSQYGICQFEGNCKYTHYSPEELCELRQQVEYIQTMRRKKQEQIPDVPSVEFWLQNYDEKHNKENDDVVHTFWSYPESLQSRLDLPPSMVKFKPEHFYDDNFEEWGK
;
A
#
# COMPACT_ATOMS: atom_id res chain seq x y z
N MET A 1 -2.13 -30.16 -20.32
CA MET A 1 -1.01 -29.23 -20.10
C MET A 1 -1.08 -28.77 -18.64
N GLY A 2 -0.22 -29.29 -17.77
CA GLY A 2 -0.28 -29.00 -16.33
C GLY A 2 0.22 -27.59 -16.01
N ARG A 3 -0.31 -26.99 -14.94
CA ARG A 3 0.20 -25.71 -14.39
C ARG A 3 1.65 -25.91 -13.95
N ARG A 4 2.51 -24.93 -14.24
CA ARG A 4 3.91 -24.90 -13.81
C ARG A 4 4.08 -23.77 -12.81
N TYR A 5 4.88 -24.02 -11.78
CA TYR A 5 5.29 -23.01 -10.82
C TYR A 5 6.68 -22.49 -11.15
N TYR A 6 6.85 -21.19 -11.02
CA TYR A 6 8.13 -20.49 -11.11
C TYR A 6 8.49 -19.89 -9.76
N CYS A 7 9.73 -20.05 -9.33
CA CYS A 7 10.24 -19.39 -8.13
C CYS A 7 11.25 -18.30 -8.53
N ASP A 8 10.90 -17.03 -8.25
CA ASP A 8 11.73 -15.86 -8.56
C ASP A 8 13.06 -15.84 -7.80
N TYR A 9 13.14 -16.44 -6.62
CA TYR A 9 14.38 -16.48 -5.85
C TYR A 9 15.38 -17.52 -6.37
N CYS A 10 14.89 -18.58 -7.01
CA CYS A 10 15.70 -19.73 -7.41
C CYS A 10 15.86 -19.85 -8.92
N ASP A 11 15.17 -19.02 -9.71
CA ASP A 11 15.08 -19.05 -11.17
C ASP A 11 14.80 -20.46 -11.73
N LYS A 12 13.87 -21.17 -11.09
CA LYS A 12 13.50 -22.55 -11.44
C LYS A 12 12.02 -22.65 -11.76
N THR A 13 11.72 -23.35 -12.86
CA THR A 13 10.37 -23.79 -13.22
C THR A 13 10.20 -25.27 -12.93
N PHE A 14 9.09 -25.66 -12.33
CA PHE A 14 8.72 -27.07 -12.14
C PHE A 14 7.20 -27.25 -12.21
N ILE A 15 6.73 -28.50 -12.20
CA ILE A 15 5.30 -28.82 -12.23
C ILE A 15 4.67 -28.32 -10.92
N ASP A 16 3.55 -27.59 -11.00
CA ASP A 16 2.89 -27.02 -9.81
C ASP A 16 2.12 -28.11 -9.03
N ASP A 17 2.88 -28.88 -8.26
CA ASP A 17 2.37 -29.78 -7.23
C ASP A 17 2.54 -29.12 -5.85
N LEU A 18 1.48 -29.17 -5.03
CA LEU A 18 1.46 -28.48 -3.74
C LEU A 18 2.56 -28.98 -2.79
N GLU A 19 2.82 -30.28 -2.78
CA GLU A 19 3.81 -30.87 -1.89
C GLU A 19 5.23 -30.59 -2.37
N ALA A 20 5.48 -30.69 -3.68
CA ALA A 20 6.75 -30.27 -4.28
C ALA A 20 7.04 -28.79 -4.03
N ARG A 21 6.03 -27.91 -4.16
CA ARG A 21 6.14 -26.47 -3.90
C ARG A 21 6.49 -26.19 -2.45
N LYS A 22 5.80 -26.84 -1.51
CA LYS A 22 6.09 -26.69 -0.08
C LYS A 22 7.51 -27.14 0.26
N LYS A 23 7.96 -28.29 -0.27
CA LYS A 23 9.33 -28.79 -0.10
C LYS A 23 10.36 -27.83 -0.70
N HIS A 24 10.07 -27.24 -1.87
CA HIS A 24 10.94 -26.23 -2.48
C HIS A 24 11.08 -24.98 -1.60
N LEU A 25 9.97 -24.40 -1.12
CA LEU A 25 9.99 -23.20 -0.27
C LEU A 25 10.67 -23.42 1.09
N GLN A 26 10.61 -24.65 1.61
CA GLN A 26 11.29 -25.03 2.86
C GLN A 26 12.73 -25.50 2.64
N SER A 27 13.20 -25.58 1.40
CA SER A 27 14.57 -26.01 1.11
C SER A 27 15.58 -24.98 1.60
N ALA A 28 16.70 -25.45 2.15
CA ALA A 28 17.77 -24.58 2.65
C ALA A 28 18.30 -23.62 1.58
N HIS A 29 18.36 -24.09 0.32
CA HIS A 29 18.78 -23.28 -0.81
C HIS A 29 17.83 -22.11 -1.08
N HIS A 30 16.51 -22.38 -1.13
CA HIS A 30 15.51 -21.32 -1.30
C HIS A 30 15.55 -20.32 -0.15
N ILE A 31 15.59 -20.80 1.09
CA ILE A 31 15.66 -19.93 2.28
C ILE A 31 16.91 -19.05 2.23
N LYS A 32 18.07 -19.60 1.85
CA LYS A 32 19.31 -18.84 1.70
C LYS A 32 19.17 -17.74 0.64
N LEU A 33 18.71 -18.06 -0.56
CA LEU A 33 18.55 -17.08 -1.64
C LEU A 33 17.51 -16.01 -1.31
N ARG A 34 16.41 -16.42 -0.66
CA ARG A 34 15.40 -15.49 -0.16
C ARG A 34 15.99 -14.52 0.85
N ASN A 35 16.78 -15.01 1.81
CA ASN A 35 17.42 -14.15 2.82
C ASN A 35 18.43 -13.20 2.17
N LEU A 36 19.28 -13.67 1.27
CA LEU A 36 20.23 -12.83 0.52
C LEU A 36 19.52 -11.72 -0.28
N HIS A 37 18.38 -12.04 -0.89
CA HIS A 37 17.57 -11.03 -1.59
C HIS A 37 17.09 -9.93 -0.64
N TYR A 38 16.59 -10.29 0.55
CA TYR A 38 16.15 -9.30 1.53
C TYR A 38 17.31 -8.53 2.18
N GLU A 39 18.50 -9.14 2.31
CA GLU A 39 19.70 -8.45 2.77
C GLU A 39 20.14 -7.35 1.79
N TYR A 40 20.05 -7.59 0.48
CA TYR A 40 20.36 -6.59 -0.54
C TYR A 40 19.37 -5.42 -0.55
N CYS A 41 18.09 -5.70 -0.32
CA CYS A 41 17.02 -4.71 -0.28
C CYS A 41 16.85 -4.05 1.10
N ARG A 42 17.80 -4.25 2.03
CA ARG A 42 17.67 -3.77 3.40
C ARG A 42 17.86 -2.26 3.45
N ASP A 43 16.99 -1.60 4.20
CA ASP A 43 17.02 -0.14 4.35
C ASP A 43 18.31 0.30 5.06
N PRO A 44 19.11 1.21 4.45
CA PRO A 44 20.43 1.57 4.96
C PRO A 44 20.36 2.23 6.35
N GLU A 45 19.27 2.91 6.68
CA GLU A 45 19.05 3.50 8.00
C GLU A 45 18.89 2.41 9.07
N THR A 46 18.16 1.34 8.74
CA THR A 46 18.04 0.17 9.60
C THR A 46 19.37 -0.55 9.77
N VAL A 47 20.15 -0.74 8.68
CA VAL A 47 21.48 -1.34 8.75
C VAL A 47 22.40 -0.52 9.67
N LEU A 48 22.49 0.79 9.45
CA LEU A 48 23.35 1.67 10.24
C LEU A 48 23.04 1.58 11.74
N ARG A 49 21.75 1.65 12.09
CA ARG A 49 21.30 1.56 13.49
C ARG A 49 21.68 0.24 14.14
N GLU A 50 21.52 -0.88 13.43
CA GLU A 50 21.89 -2.20 13.97
C GLU A 50 23.39 -2.37 14.10
N GLU A 51 24.16 -1.94 13.10
CA GLU A 51 25.62 -2.09 13.09
C GLU A 51 26.31 -1.19 14.12
N LEU A 52 25.80 0.02 14.37
CA LEU A 52 26.33 0.92 15.42
C LEU A 52 26.14 0.37 16.85
N LEU A 53 25.15 -0.49 17.07
CA LEU A 53 24.93 -1.16 18.36
C LEU A 53 25.84 -2.37 18.55
N LYS A 54 26.41 -2.90 17.46
CA LYS A 54 27.27 -4.08 17.51
C LYS A 54 28.70 -3.68 17.82
N ILE A 55 29.37 -4.50 18.62
CA ILE A 55 30.81 -4.39 18.86
C ILE A 55 31.56 -4.92 17.62
N PRO A 56 32.71 -4.34 17.22
CA PRO A 56 33.49 -4.85 16.08
C PRO A 56 33.91 -6.32 16.23
N CYS A 57 33.77 -7.08 15.14
CA CYS A 57 34.15 -8.48 15.10
C CYS A 57 35.67 -8.62 15.08
N ARG A 58 36.26 -9.12 16.16
CA ARG A 58 37.73 -9.34 16.24
C ARG A 58 38.26 -10.27 15.15
N ARG A 59 37.55 -11.35 14.84
CA ARG A 59 37.98 -12.30 13.79
C ARG A 59 37.98 -11.66 12.40
N PHE A 60 36.91 -10.92 12.09
CA PHE A 60 36.82 -10.24 10.80
C PHE A 60 37.86 -9.13 10.68
N SER A 61 38.03 -8.33 11.73
CA SER A 61 39.03 -7.25 11.75
C SER A 61 40.47 -7.75 11.62
N GLN A 62 40.79 -8.95 12.14
CA GLN A 62 42.15 -9.50 12.10
C GLN A 62 42.45 -10.31 10.83
N TYR A 63 41.50 -11.12 10.37
CA TYR A 63 41.73 -12.10 9.30
C TYR A 63 40.98 -11.77 8.00
N GLY A 64 40.10 -10.76 8.01
CA GLY A 64 39.20 -10.43 6.89
C GLY A 64 38.10 -11.48 6.65
N ILE A 65 38.05 -12.55 7.44
CA ILE A 65 37.16 -13.69 7.23
C ILE A 65 36.46 -14.03 8.54
N CYS A 66 35.13 -14.11 8.50
CA CYS A 66 34.31 -14.54 9.62
C CYS A 66 33.40 -15.69 9.18
N GLN A 67 33.48 -16.83 9.88
CA GLN A 67 32.66 -18.03 9.60
C GLN A 67 31.15 -17.79 9.73
N PHE A 68 30.75 -16.71 10.41
CA PHE A 68 29.34 -16.37 10.64
C PHE A 68 28.79 -15.40 9.60
N GLU A 69 29.62 -14.82 8.71
CA GLU A 69 29.22 -13.92 7.61
C GLU A 69 28.12 -12.92 8.03
N GLY A 70 26.94 -12.95 7.40
CA GLY A 70 25.79 -12.08 7.70
C GLY A 70 25.04 -12.40 9.00
N ASN A 71 25.27 -13.58 9.60
CA ASN A 71 24.69 -13.97 10.89
C ASN A 71 25.60 -13.62 12.08
N CYS A 72 26.67 -12.86 11.85
CA CYS A 72 27.57 -12.47 12.93
C CYS A 72 26.88 -11.48 13.89
N LYS A 73 26.99 -11.76 15.20
CA LYS A 73 26.50 -10.87 16.27
C LYS A 73 27.34 -9.59 16.43
N TYR A 74 28.48 -9.51 15.75
CA TYR A 74 29.42 -8.41 15.79
C TYR A 74 29.45 -7.70 14.44
N THR A 75 29.77 -6.41 14.42
CA THR A 75 29.83 -5.66 13.16
C THR A 75 31.06 -6.06 12.35
N HIS A 76 30.88 -6.19 11.05
CA HIS A 76 31.95 -6.36 10.07
C HIS A 76 32.31 -5.05 9.37
N TYR A 77 31.61 -3.96 9.68
CA TYR A 77 31.91 -2.66 9.10
C TYR A 77 33.11 -2.03 9.81
N SER A 78 33.99 -1.45 9.01
CA SER A 78 35.03 -0.53 9.45
C SER A 78 34.42 0.82 9.87
N PRO A 79 35.13 1.62 10.70
CA PRO A 79 34.69 2.96 11.05
C PRO A 79 34.44 3.86 9.83
N GLU A 80 35.24 3.69 8.78
CA GLU A 80 35.11 4.42 7.52
C GLU A 80 33.82 4.03 6.80
N GLU A 81 33.54 2.73 6.64
CA GLU A 81 32.31 2.25 6.00
C GLU A 81 31.05 2.67 6.79
N LEU A 82 31.12 2.69 8.12
CA LEU A 82 30.02 3.22 8.95
C LEU A 82 29.82 4.73 8.76
N CYS A 83 30.89 5.47 8.47
CA CYS A 83 30.80 6.90 8.15
C CYS A 83 30.15 7.12 6.78
N GLU A 84 30.55 6.35 5.77
CA GLU A 84 29.95 6.39 4.44
C GLU A 84 28.46 6.02 4.48
N LEU A 85 28.12 4.96 5.21
CA LEU A 85 26.72 4.54 5.40
C LEU A 85 25.89 5.62 6.08
N ARG A 86 26.45 6.34 7.06
CA ARG A 86 25.79 7.49 7.71
C ARG A 86 25.51 8.61 6.71
N GLN A 87 26.50 8.98 5.90
CA GLN A 87 26.33 10.01 4.87
C GLN A 87 25.25 9.61 3.85
N GLN A 88 25.21 8.33 3.46
CA GLN A 88 24.18 7.80 2.57
C GLN A 88 22.78 7.92 3.18
N VAL A 89 22.62 7.57 4.46
CA VAL A 89 21.36 7.69 5.18
C VAL A 89 20.90 9.15 5.27
N GLU A 90 21.81 10.06 5.64
CA GLU A 90 21.52 11.50 5.68
C GLU A 90 21.07 12.02 4.31
N TYR A 91 21.79 11.65 3.24
CA TYR A 91 21.40 12.00 1.87
C TYR A 91 19.98 11.53 1.54
N ILE A 92 19.65 10.25 1.80
CA ILE A 92 18.33 9.70 1.54
C ILE A 92 17.26 10.45 2.35
N GLN A 93 17.51 10.77 3.62
CA GLN A 93 16.59 11.51 4.47
C GLN A 93 16.36 12.94 3.95
N THR A 94 17.41 13.66 3.54
CA THR A 94 17.24 14.99 2.95
C THR A 94 16.42 14.94 1.66
N MET A 95 16.63 13.92 0.82
CA MET A 95 15.84 13.72 -0.40
C MET A 95 14.37 13.40 -0.10
N ARG A 96 14.10 12.57 0.92
CA ARG A 96 12.73 12.29 1.39
C ARG A 96 12.04 13.56 1.90
N ARG A 97 12.73 14.41 2.68
CA ARG A 97 12.21 15.70 3.15
C ARG A 97 11.91 16.66 2.01
N LYS A 98 12.86 16.86 1.09
CA LYS A 98 12.65 17.69 -0.11
C LYS A 98 11.47 17.21 -0.95
N LYS A 99 11.31 15.88 -1.09
CA LYS A 99 10.17 15.30 -1.79
C LYS A 99 8.86 15.62 -1.06
N GLN A 100 8.82 15.55 0.27
CA GLN A 100 7.66 15.93 1.07
C GLN A 100 7.32 17.42 0.95
N GLU A 101 8.32 18.30 0.97
CA GLU A 101 8.15 19.74 0.76
C GLU A 101 7.59 20.08 -0.64
N GLN A 102 7.87 19.25 -1.64
CA GLN A 102 7.32 19.39 -2.99
C GLN A 102 5.89 18.84 -3.15
N ILE A 103 5.38 18.08 -2.17
CA ILE A 103 3.98 17.62 -2.21
C ILE A 103 3.11 18.86 -2.00
N PRO A 104 2.24 19.24 -2.96
CA PRO A 104 1.33 20.35 -2.77
C PRO A 104 0.49 20.10 -1.52
N ASP A 105 0.30 21.12 -0.69
CA ASP A 105 -0.62 21.04 0.43
C ASP A 105 -2.04 20.85 -0.13
N VAL A 106 -2.53 19.61 -0.09
CA VAL A 106 -3.87 19.27 -0.54
C VAL A 106 -4.80 19.54 0.64
N PRO A 107 -5.77 20.46 0.50
CA PRO A 107 -6.72 20.72 1.57
C PRO A 107 -7.44 19.45 1.99
N SER A 108 -7.79 19.35 3.28
CA SER A 108 -8.57 18.21 3.78
C SER A 108 -9.89 18.06 3.02
N VAL A 109 -10.39 16.83 2.94
CA VAL A 109 -11.70 16.52 2.37
C VAL A 109 -12.79 17.35 3.05
N GLU A 110 -12.75 17.51 4.38
CA GLU A 110 -13.65 18.40 5.13
C GLU A 110 -13.61 19.86 4.64
N PHE A 111 -12.44 20.40 4.36
CA PHE A 111 -12.32 21.78 3.87
C PHE A 111 -12.92 21.94 2.47
N TRP A 112 -12.76 20.91 1.63
CA TRP A 112 -13.39 20.87 0.31
C TRP A 112 -14.93 20.77 0.41
N LEU A 113 -15.44 19.89 1.28
CA LEU A 113 -16.88 19.71 1.52
C LEU A 113 -17.51 21.00 2.05
N GLN A 114 -16.87 21.67 3.01
CA GLN A 114 -17.36 22.93 3.55
C GLN A 114 -17.43 24.02 2.47
N ASN A 115 -16.38 24.18 1.66
CA ASN A 115 -16.40 25.15 0.54
C ASN A 115 -17.45 24.80 -0.52
N TYR A 116 -17.69 23.51 -0.76
CA TYR A 116 -18.72 23.03 -1.67
C TYR A 116 -20.11 23.42 -1.14
N ASP A 117 -20.41 23.11 0.11
CA ASP A 117 -21.67 23.47 0.77
C ASP A 117 -21.86 24.99 0.82
N GLU A 118 -20.85 25.77 1.20
CA GLU A 118 -20.94 27.23 1.25
C GLU A 118 -21.22 27.88 -0.12
N LYS A 119 -20.84 27.19 -1.20
CA LYS A 119 -21.01 27.67 -2.59
C LYS A 119 -22.31 27.17 -3.22
N HIS A 120 -22.79 25.99 -2.84
CA HIS A 120 -23.97 25.35 -3.45
C HIS A 120 -25.23 25.33 -2.55
N ASN A 121 -25.10 25.40 -1.22
CA ASN A 121 -26.24 25.44 -0.28
C ASN A 121 -26.60 26.85 0.20
N LYS A 122 -25.98 27.93 -0.33
CA LYS A 122 -26.45 29.31 -0.07
C LYS A 122 -27.80 29.62 -0.72
N GLU A 123 -28.20 28.83 -1.69
CA GLU A 123 -29.58 28.78 -2.17
C GLU A 123 -30.32 27.73 -1.34
N ASN A 124 -30.84 28.14 -0.18
CA ASN A 124 -31.98 27.45 0.40
C ASN A 124 -33.13 27.57 -0.60
N ASP A 125 -33.36 26.51 -1.34
CA ASP A 125 -34.72 26.09 -1.62
C ASP A 125 -34.75 24.58 -1.37
N ASP A 126 -35.82 24.07 -0.78
CA ASP A 126 -36.05 22.65 -0.48
C ASP A 126 -36.15 21.77 -1.75
N VAL A 127 -35.46 22.16 -2.82
CA VAL A 127 -35.49 21.59 -4.15
C VAL A 127 -34.18 20.86 -4.38
N VAL A 128 -34.20 19.55 -4.16
CA VAL A 128 -33.18 18.65 -4.69
C VAL A 128 -33.19 18.84 -6.21
N HIS A 129 -32.20 19.55 -6.76
CA HIS A 129 -31.98 19.61 -8.19
C HIS A 129 -31.52 18.23 -8.68
N THR A 130 -32.47 17.36 -8.98
CA THR A 130 -32.18 16.11 -9.67
C THR A 130 -31.69 16.46 -11.07
N PHE A 131 -30.55 15.88 -11.48
CA PHE A 131 -30.02 16.00 -12.85
C PHE A 131 -31.05 15.54 -13.92
N TRP A 132 -32.07 14.81 -13.48
CA TRP A 132 -33.14 14.29 -14.30
C TRP A 132 -34.49 14.87 -13.85
N SER A 133 -35.20 15.51 -14.76
CA SER A 133 -36.59 15.93 -14.60
C SER A 133 -37.53 14.99 -15.36
N TYR A 134 -38.71 14.72 -14.79
CA TYR A 134 -39.71 13.87 -15.43
C TYR A 134 -40.28 14.58 -16.68
N PRO A 135 -40.14 14.00 -17.89
CA PRO A 135 -40.60 14.66 -19.12
C PRO A 135 -42.12 14.92 -19.11
N GLU A 136 -42.53 16.13 -19.49
CA GLU A 136 -43.97 16.50 -19.55
C GLU A 136 -44.78 15.61 -20.50
N SER A 137 -44.15 15.13 -21.59
CA SER A 137 -44.76 14.21 -22.54
C SER A 137 -45.17 12.86 -21.94
N LEU A 138 -44.61 12.49 -20.79
CA LEU A 138 -44.93 11.26 -20.07
C LEU A 138 -45.97 11.51 -18.95
N GLN A 139 -46.37 12.75 -18.67
CA GLN A 139 -47.36 13.04 -17.62
C GLN A 139 -48.78 12.72 -18.05
N SER A 140 -49.08 12.84 -19.34
CA SER A 140 -50.41 12.62 -19.93
C SER A 140 -50.66 11.19 -20.39
N ARG A 141 -49.65 10.31 -20.31
CA ARG A 141 -49.72 8.92 -20.77
C ARG A 141 -50.17 7.99 -19.65
N LEU A 142 -51.27 7.29 -19.89
CA LEU A 142 -51.84 6.28 -18.98
C LEU A 142 -51.35 4.85 -19.27
N ASP A 143 -50.60 4.67 -20.35
CA ASP A 143 -50.10 3.39 -20.86
C ASP A 143 -48.65 3.09 -20.45
N LEU A 144 -48.15 3.76 -19.40
CA LEU A 144 -46.76 3.62 -18.95
C LEU A 144 -46.59 2.42 -18.00
N PRO A 145 -45.49 1.66 -18.12
CA PRO A 145 -45.16 0.63 -17.15
C PRO A 145 -44.88 1.26 -15.77
N PRO A 146 -45.11 0.55 -14.65
CA PRO A 146 -44.96 1.09 -13.30
C PRO A 146 -43.61 1.76 -13.01
N SER A 147 -42.52 1.31 -13.66
CA SER A 147 -41.18 1.87 -13.52
C SER A 147 -40.97 3.24 -14.18
N MET A 148 -41.86 3.66 -15.08
CA MET A 148 -41.78 4.93 -15.81
C MET A 148 -42.87 5.93 -15.42
N VAL A 149 -43.74 5.59 -14.47
CA VAL A 149 -44.76 6.50 -13.95
C VAL A 149 -44.13 7.43 -12.93
N LYS A 150 -44.52 8.71 -12.95
CA LYS A 150 -44.11 9.68 -11.92
C LYS A 150 -44.61 9.21 -10.55
N PHE A 151 -43.69 8.87 -9.65
CA PHE A 151 -44.03 8.53 -8.28
C PHE A 151 -44.61 9.74 -7.54
N LYS A 152 -45.68 9.52 -6.77
CA LYS A 152 -46.29 10.49 -5.87
C LYS A 152 -46.04 10.07 -4.42
N PRO A 153 -46.06 11.00 -3.45
CA PRO A 153 -45.94 10.68 -2.02
C PRO A 153 -46.96 9.62 -1.57
N GLU A 154 -48.14 9.62 -2.18
CA GLU A 154 -49.23 8.65 -1.95
C GLU A 154 -48.88 7.19 -2.30
N HIS A 155 -47.81 6.95 -3.06
CA HIS A 155 -47.38 5.60 -3.45
C HIS A 155 -46.42 4.97 -2.44
N PHE A 156 -45.96 5.72 -1.44
CA PHE A 156 -45.09 5.21 -0.39
C PHE A 156 -45.96 4.76 0.78
N TYR A 157 -45.89 3.47 1.11
CA TYR A 157 -46.68 2.85 2.19
C TYR A 157 -45.83 2.44 3.40
N ASP A 158 -44.51 2.56 3.30
CA ASP A 158 -43.57 2.11 4.31
C ASP A 158 -42.40 3.09 4.39
N ASP A 159 -42.30 3.80 5.52
CA ASP A 159 -41.21 4.74 5.83
C ASP A 159 -40.09 4.06 6.64
N ASN A 160 -40.20 2.73 6.83
CA ASN A 160 -39.29 1.97 7.68
C ASN A 160 -38.08 1.48 6.88
N PHE A 161 -37.14 2.39 6.62
CA PHE A 161 -35.87 2.03 6.00
C PHE A 161 -35.00 1.31 7.04
N GLU A 162 -34.66 0.04 6.78
CA GLU A 162 -33.66 -0.68 7.58
C GLU A 162 -32.34 0.09 7.56
N GLU A 163 -31.82 0.43 8.74
CA GLU A 163 -30.49 1.03 8.86
C GLU A 163 -29.44 0.05 8.31
N TRP A 164 -28.84 0.41 7.18
CA TRP A 164 -27.75 -0.35 6.59
C TRP A 164 -26.48 -0.25 7.45
N GLY A 165 -25.95 -1.39 7.88
CA GLY A 165 -24.61 -1.49 8.49
C GLY A 165 -24.55 -1.79 9.99
N LYS A 166 -25.25 -2.82 10.46
CA LYS A 166 -24.94 -3.48 11.74
C LYS A 166 -23.97 -4.65 11.54
#